data_AF-A0A077WU89-F1
#
_entry.id   AF-A0A077WU89-F1
#
_cell.length_a   1.000
_cell.length_b   1.000
_cell.length_c   1.000
_cell.angle_alpha   90.00
_cell.angle_beta   90.00
_cell.angle_gamma   90.00
#
_symmetry.space_group_name_H-M   'P 1'
#
loop_
_entity.id
_entity.type
_entity.pdbx_description
1 polymer ?
#
loop_
_entity_poly.entity_id
_entity_poly.type
_entity_poly.pdbx_seq_one_letter_code
_entity_poly.pdbx_strand_id
1 'polypeptide(L)'
;MPADNNDVMETTLDIQDLLHRTILQLSDRAQALASSGEFESALKDSAALRVLDPIFSKGYLLAAEIYSQQGHHQAVIDICNEGLRNIPSSDPAYATLGIMADKSKALLQIRLDFIVSLPMEIVIRIASMIFTNGHPADYPIRYSCLQVSKAWKKRLLVAYNAVELHLVDCKTFEKWYPHVERYGCYLKTLTTDGCIPPSYELLDKTKFSSLRTLSIQDIPYDQDAAYLVTNADNIDMSYSYYANNPAYRFNTRRISEFVIIRMLFYCGGSHHVAFALSKDADLQTTL
;
A
#
# COMPACT_ATOMS: atom_id res chain seq x y z
N MET A 1 52.27 -34.40 -40.45
CA MET A 1 50.90 -33.96 -40.82
C MET A 1 50.59 -32.74 -39.96
N PRO A 2 50.38 -31.53 -40.54
CA PRO A 2 50.17 -30.29 -39.79
C PRO A 2 48.71 -29.76 -39.82
N ALA A 3 47.72 -30.58 -40.20
CA ALA A 3 46.33 -30.14 -40.36
C ALA A 3 45.62 -29.79 -39.04
N ASP A 4 45.95 -30.47 -37.95
CA ASP A 4 45.22 -30.42 -36.67
C ASP A 4 45.29 -29.04 -35.97
N ASN A 5 46.40 -28.31 -36.14
CA ASN A 5 46.58 -26.98 -35.53
C ASN A 5 45.81 -25.88 -36.27
N ASN A 6 45.54 -26.07 -37.57
CA ASN A 6 44.82 -25.08 -38.36
C ASN A 6 43.32 -25.14 -38.08
N ASP A 7 42.78 -26.34 -37.90
CA ASP A 7 41.37 -26.58 -37.56
C ASP A 7 41.01 -26.07 -36.14
N VAL A 8 41.92 -26.23 -35.17
CA VAL A 8 41.76 -25.67 -33.80
C VAL A 8 41.81 -24.13 -33.81
N MET A 9 42.66 -23.53 -34.64
CA MET A 9 42.75 -22.08 -34.77
C MET A 9 41.49 -21.51 -35.43
N GLU A 10 41.00 -22.13 -36.50
CA GLU A 10 39.77 -21.73 -37.21
C GLU A 10 38.55 -21.80 -36.28
N THR A 11 38.36 -22.91 -35.58
CA THR A 11 37.26 -23.06 -34.61
C THR A 11 37.34 -22.08 -33.45
N THR A 12 38.55 -21.71 -33.00
CA THR A 12 38.73 -20.69 -31.97
C THR A 12 38.29 -19.31 -32.46
N LEU A 13 38.63 -18.94 -33.70
CA LEU A 13 38.22 -17.68 -34.31
C LEU A 13 36.70 -17.62 -34.49
N ASP A 14 36.07 -18.71 -34.92
CA ASP A 14 34.62 -18.80 -35.06
C ASP A 14 33.89 -18.59 -33.73
N ILE A 15 34.39 -19.18 -32.65
CA ILE A 15 33.83 -18.99 -31.30
C ILE A 15 33.99 -17.54 -30.84
N GLN A 16 35.14 -16.91 -31.09
CA GLN A 16 35.37 -15.51 -30.74
C GLN A 16 34.44 -14.57 -31.51
N ASP A 17 34.24 -14.81 -32.80
CA ASP A 17 33.33 -14.01 -33.63
C ASP A 17 31.86 -14.21 -33.21
N LEU A 18 31.46 -15.43 -32.87
CA LEU A 18 30.13 -15.70 -32.34
C LEU A 18 29.90 -14.99 -31.01
N LEU A 19 30.88 -15.02 -30.11
CA LEU A 19 30.83 -14.34 -28.82
C LEU A 19 30.73 -12.82 -29.01
N HIS A 20 31.55 -12.25 -29.90
CA HIS A 20 31.51 -10.83 -30.22
C HIS A 20 30.14 -10.40 -30.78
N ARG A 21 29.59 -11.15 -31.74
CA ARG A 21 28.25 -10.88 -32.29
C ARG A 21 27.16 -10.98 -31.23
N THR A 22 27.25 -11.97 -30.34
CA THR A 22 26.29 -12.15 -29.25
C THR A 22 26.31 -10.97 -28.27
N ILE A 23 27.51 -10.49 -27.92
CA ILE A 23 27.69 -9.30 -27.06
C ILE A 23 27.05 -8.07 -27.69
N LEU A 24 27.27 -7.83 -28.99
CA LEU A 24 26.66 -6.69 -29.68
C LEU A 24 25.13 -6.79 -29.71
N GLN A 25 24.59 -7.97 -30.03
CA GLN A 25 23.14 -8.19 -30.06
C GLN A 25 22.48 -8.02 -28.70
N LEU A 26 23.09 -8.54 -27.63
CA LEU A 26 22.59 -8.36 -26.27
C LEU A 26 22.62 -6.88 -25.87
N SER A 27 23.68 -6.15 -26.23
CA SER A 27 23.76 -4.72 -25.96
C SER A 27 22.68 -3.93 -26.67
N ASP A 28 22.41 -4.21 -27.94
CA ASP A 28 21.41 -3.48 -28.72
C ASP A 28 20.00 -3.82 -28.23
N ARG A 29 19.75 -5.10 -27.89
CA ARG A 29 18.48 -5.53 -27.31
C ARG A 29 18.23 -4.91 -25.93
N ALA A 30 19.24 -4.87 -25.06
CA ALA A 30 19.14 -4.21 -23.76
C ALA A 30 18.77 -2.73 -23.91
N GLN A 31 19.40 -2.00 -24.84
CA GLN A 31 19.10 -0.60 -25.12
C GLN A 31 17.66 -0.42 -25.62
N ALA A 32 17.21 -1.27 -26.55
CA ALA A 32 15.85 -1.21 -27.09
C ALA A 32 14.79 -1.50 -26.01
N LEU A 33 15.03 -2.53 -25.18
CA LEU A 33 14.16 -2.88 -24.07
C LEU A 33 14.07 -1.75 -23.04
N ALA A 34 15.20 -1.17 -22.65
CA ALA A 34 15.24 -0.01 -21.76
C ALA A 34 14.44 1.18 -22.33
N SER A 35 14.61 1.47 -23.63
CA SER A 35 13.88 2.55 -24.31
C SER A 35 12.37 2.30 -24.39
N SER A 36 11.94 1.04 -24.35
CA SER A 36 10.52 0.64 -24.29
C SER A 36 9.96 0.53 -22.87
N GLY A 37 10.77 0.76 -21.83
CA GLY A 37 10.37 0.63 -20.42
C GLY A 37 10.41 -0.81 -19.87
N GLU A 38 10.88 -1.78 -20.65
CA GLU A 38 11.02 -3.19 -20.27
C GLU A 38 12.31 -3.41 -19.44
N PHE A 39 12.38 -2.75 -18.28
CA PHE A 39 13.61 -2.61 -17.50
C PHE A 39 14.18 -3.93 -16.98
N GLU A 40 13.34 -4.86 -16.51
CA GLU A 40 13.79 -6.15 -15.99
C GLU A 40 14.49 -6.98 -17.07
N SER A 41 13.91 -7.02 -18.28
CA SER A 41 14.48 -7.71 -19.43
C SER A 41 15.79 -7.04 -19.87
N ALA A 42 15.85 -5.72 -19.87
CA ALA A 42 17.05 -4.96 -20.19
C ALA A 42 18.19 -5.20 -19.17
N LEU A 43 17.87 -5.25 -17.87
CA LEU A 43 18.83 -5.55 -16.81
C LEU A 43 19.36 -6.98 -16.91
N LYS A 44 18.52 -7.94 -17.32
CA LYS A 44 18.94 -9.31 -17.56
C LYS A 44 19.98 -9.41 -18.68
N ASP A 45 19.76 -8.68 -19.78
CA ASP A 45 20.71 -8.64 -20.90
C ASP A 45 22.01 -7.93 -20.52
N SER A 46 21.92 -6.81 -19.80
CA SER A 46 23.10 -6.13 -19.25
C SER A 46 23.90 -7.01 -18.27
N ALA A 47 23.22 -7.80 -17.43
CA ALA A 47 23.87 -8.76 -16.56
C ALA A 47 24.57 -9.87 -17.36
N ALA A 48 23.95 -10.36 -18.44
CA ALA A 48 24.59 -11.34 -19.33
C ALA A 48 25.85 -10.77 -19.99
N LEU A 49 25.85 -9.51 -20.40
CA LEU A 49 27.05 -8.84 -20.92
C LEU A 49 28.21 -8.85 -19.92
N ARG A 50 27.93 -8.50 -18.65
CA ARG A 50 28.96 -8.49 -17.58
C ARG A 50 29.50 -9.88 -17.24
N VAL A 51 28.73 -10.94 -17.51
CA VAL A 51 29.18 -12.33 -17.34
C VAL A 51 30.01 -12.79 -18.54
N LEU A 52 29.59 -12.47 -19.76
CA LEU A 52 30.27 -12.87 -20.99
C LEU A 52 31.58 -12.13 -21.20
N ASP A 53 31.61 -10.83 -20.88
CA ASP A 53 32.80 -10.00 -20.95
C ASP A 53 32.82 -8.98 -19.78
N PRO A 54 33.46 -9.33 -18.65
CA PRO A 54 33.52 -8.48 -17.47
C PRO A 54 34.27 -7.16 -17.68
N ILE A 55 35.12 -7.04 -18.71
CA ILE A 55 35.85 -5.80 -19.03
C ILE A 55 35.10 -4.94 -20.05
N PHE A 56 34.04 -5.46 -20.67
CA PHE A 56 33.20 -4.72 -21.60
C PHE A 56 32.34 -3.68 -20.86
N SER A 57 32.76 -2.43 -20.95
CA SER A 57 32.17 -1.32 -20.21
C SER A 57 30.69 -1.05 -20.51
N LYS A 58 30.21 -1.40 -21.72
CA LYS A 58 28.81 -1.18 -22.11
C LYS A 58 27.82 -1.96 -21.23
N GLY A 59 28.22 -3.13 -20.70
CA GLY A 59 27.41 -3.88 -19.75
C GLY A 59 27.08 -3.08 -18.49
N TYR A 60 28.08 -2.43 -17.90
CA TYR A 60 27.90 -1.58 -16.71
C TYR A 60 27.18 -0.28 -17.03
N LEU A 61 27.51 0.38 -18.15
CA LEU A 61 26.84 1.61 -18.56
C LEU A 61 25.33 1.41 -18.75
N LEU A 62 24.93 0.32 -19.43
CA LEU A 62 23.52 -0.01 -19.64
C LEU A 62 22.79 -0.22 -18.31
N ALA A 63 23.34 -1.03 -17.40
CA ALA A 63 22.71 -1.23 -16.08
C ALA A 63 22.61 0.08 -15.29
N ALA A 64 23.67 0.89 -15.28
CA ALA A 64 23.68 2.17 -14.59
C ALA A 64 22.65 3.15 -15.19
N GLU A 65 22.49 3.16 -16.51
CA GLU A 65 21.49 3.98 -17.19
C GLU A 65 20.07 3.50 -16.89
N ILE A 66 19.80 2.20 -16.96
CA ILE A 66 18.49 1.61 -16.64
C ILE A 66 18.09 1.94 -15.20
N TYR A 67 18.97 1.71 -14.22
CA TYR A 67 18.70 2.08 -12.83
C TYR A 67 18.53 3.59 -12.65
N SER A 68 19.23 4.42 -13.43
CA SER A 68 19.05 5.87 -13.41
C SER A 68 17.67 6.28 -13.89
N GLN A 69 17.14 5.64 -14.95
CA GLN A 69 15.79 5.89 -15.47
C GLN A 69 14.70 5.51 -14.45
N GLN A 70 14.95 4.47 -13.65
CA GLN A 70 14.05 4.06 -12.56
C GLN A 70 14.21 4.88 -11.27
N GLY A 71 15.21 5.76 -11.18
CA GLY A 71 15.52 6.53 -9.96
C GLY A 71 16.18 5.72 -8.84
N HIS A 72 16.69 4.52 -9.12
CA HIS A 72 17.37 3.67 -8.14
C HIS A 72 18.83 4.11 -7.94
N HIS A 73 19.04 5.29 -7.37
CA HIS A 73 20.37 5.92 -7.24
C HIS A 73 21.40 5.04 -6.52
N GLN A 74 21.00 4.26 -5.51
CA GLN A 74 21.93 3.33 -4.83
C GLN A 74 22.43 2.23 -5.78
N ALA A 75 21.52 1.64 -6.57
CA ALA A 75 21.89 0.60 -7.53
C ALA A 75 22.81 1.13 -8.64
N VAL A 76 22.62 2.40 -9.05
CA VAL A 76 23.54 3.08 -9.98
C VAL A 76 24.94 3.16 -9.37
N ILE A 77 25.07 3.60 -8.12
CA ILE A 77 26.36 3.70 -7.42
C ILE A 77 27.05 2.33 -7.37
N ASP A 78 26.30 1.28 -7.01
CA ASP A 78 26.84 -0.06 -6.85
C ASP A 78 27.38 -0.61 -8.19
N ILE A 79 26.60 -0.50 -9.26
CA ILE A 79 27.01 -0.93 -10.61
C ILE A 79 28.17 -0.10 -11.15
N CYS A 80 28.16 1.23 -10.96
CA CYS A 80 29.27 2.06 -11.41
C CYS A 80 30.57 1.71 -10.67
N ASN A 81 30.51 1.47 -9.36
CA ASN A 81 31.66 1.03 -8.58
C ASN A 81 32.15 -0.36 -9.00
N GLU A 82 31.23 -1.27 -9.35
CA GLU A 82 31.59 -2.56 -9.92
C GLU A 82 32.32 -2.40 -11.26
N GLY A 83 31.80 -1.57 -12.16
CA GLY A 83 32.44 -1.28 -13.44
C GLY A 83 33.82 -0.65 -13.28
N LEU A 84 33.97 0.35 -12.40
CA LEU A 84 35.25 1.00 -12.11
C LEU A 84 36.33 0.04 -11.56
N ARG A 85 35.93 -1.10 -10.98
CA ARG A 85 36.89 -2.14 -10.52
C ARG A 85 37.30 -3.10 -11.63
N ASN A 86 36.44 -3.30 -12.63
CA ASN A 86 36.64 -4.32 -13.67
C ASN A 86 37.21 -3.73 -14.97
N ILE A 87 36.79 -2.53 -15.37
CA ILE A 87 37.19 -1.96 -16.66
C ILE A 87 38.51 -1.18 -16.57
N PRO A 88 39.33 -1.16 -17.63
CA PRO A 88 40.57 -0.39 -17.65
C PRO A 88 40.31 1.12 -17.49
N SER A 89 41.19 1.82 -16.77
CA SER A 89 41.11 3.29 -16.61
C SER A 89 41.32 4.06 -17.92
N SER A 90 41.83 3.40 -18.96
CA SER A 90 41.95 3.95 -20.31
C SER A 90 40.66 3.86 -21.13
N ASP A 91 39.67 3.07 -20.69
CA ASP A 91 38.37 2.98 -21.36
C ASP A 91 37.63 4.32 -21.20
N PRO A 92 37.11 4.92 -22.29
CA PRO A 92 36.30 6.14 -22.24
C PRO A 92 35.13 6.08 -21.23
N ALA A 93 34.56 4.89 -21.02
CA ALA A 93 33.48 4.66 -20.08
C ALA A 93 33.90 4.80 -18.62
N TYR A 94 35.19 4.69 -18.28
CA TYR A 94 35.67 4.81 -16.91
C TYR A 94 35.31 6.18 -16.31
N ALA A 95 35.54 7.25 -17.08
CA ALA A 95 35.15 8.60 -16.67
C ALA A 95 33.62 8.73 -16.53
N THR A 96 32.87 8.16 -17.48
CA THR A 96 31.39 8.20 -17.47
C THR A 96 30.82 7.50 -16.24
N LEU A 97 31.32 6.32 -15.87
CA LEU A 97 30.87 5.59 -14.67
C LEU A 97 31.16 6.40 -13.40
N GLY A 98 32.32 7.06 -13.31
CA GLY A 98 32.65 7.95 -12.20
C GLY A 98 31.65 9.10 -12.06
N ILE A 99 31.35 9.78 -13.17
CA ILE A 99 30.37 10.88 -13.21
C ILE A 99 28.97 10.39 -12.81
N MET A 100 28.54 9.24 -13.30
CA MET A 100 27.24 8.65 -12.96
C MET A 100 27.15 8.28 -11.47
N ALA A 101 28.22 7.73 -10.90
CA ALA A 101 28.29 7.41 -9.47
C ALA A 101 28.19 8.68 -8.62
N ASP A 102 28.96 9.71 -8.94
CA ASP A 102 28.97 10.95 -8.15
C ASP A 102 27.67 11.74 -8.28
N LYS A 103 27.08 11.78 -9.49
CA LYS A 103 25.73 12.32 -9.69
C LYS A 103 24.71 11.56 -8.86
N SER A 104 24.76 10.23 -8.84
CA SER A 104 23.81 9.42 -8.07
C SER A 104 24.00 9.55 -6.56
N LYS A 105 25.24 9.70 -6.07
CA LYS A 105 25.52 10.03 -4.66
C LYS A 105 24.90 11.37 -4.27
N ALA A 106 25.05 12.39 -5.12
CA ALA A 106 24.45 13.69 -4.88
C ALA A 106 22.91 13.59 -4.83
N LEU A 107 22.30 12.89 -5.78
CA LEU A 107 20.84 12.69 -5.82
C LEU A 107 20.32 11.87 -4.63
N LEU A 108 21.05 10.87 -4.16
CA LEU A 108 20.68 10.05 -3.01
C LEU A 108 20.66 10.86 -1.70
N GLN A 109 21.46 11.91 -1.61
CA GLN A 109 21.44 12.84 -0.47
C GLN A 109 20.26 13.84 -0.54
N ILE A 110 19.65 14.01 -1.71
CA ILE A 110 18.48 14.87 -1.85
C ILE A 110 17.27 14.14 -1.26
N ARG A 111 16.90 14.53 -0.03
CA ARG A 111 15.57 14.21 0.51
C ARG A 111 14.54 15.09 -0.16
N LEU A 112 14.04 14.64 -1.31
CA LEU A 112 13.04 15.36 -2.09
C LEU A 112 11.64 15.04 -1.53
N ASP A 113 11.24 15.77 -0.48
CA ASP A 113 9.87 15.72 0.05
C ASP A 113 8.95 16.61 -0.80
N PHE A 114 8.83 16.28 -2.11
CA PHE A 114 8.15 17.15 -3.07
C PHE A 114 6.67 17.37 -2.74
N ILE A 115 6.06 16.50 -1.93
CA ILE A 115 4.70 16.71 -1.47
C ILE A 115 4.57 18.02 -0.67
N VAL A 116 5.65 18.50 -0.05
CA VAL A 116 5.69 19.81 0.62
C VAL A 116 5.64 20.95 -0.39
N SER A 117 6.24 20.80 -1.58
CA SER A 117 6.19 21.82 -2.63
C SER A 117 4.91 21.77 -3.48
N LEU A 118 4.16 20.66 -3.44
CA LEU A 118 2.91 20.56 -4.20
C LEU A 118 1.82 21.48 -3.61
N PRO A 119 0.98 22.14 -4.43
CA PRO A 119 -0.28 22.73 -3.99
C PRO A 119 -1.21 21.67 -3.38
N MET A 120 -2.00 22.03 -2.35
CA MET A 120 -2.89 21.06 -1.69
C MET A 120 -3.91 20.43 -2.63
N GLU A 121 -4.35 21.14 -3.67
CA GLU A 121 -5.26 20.62 -4.70
C GLU A 121 -4.69 19.39 -5.42
N ILE A 122 -3.38 19.40 -5.72
CA ILE A 122 -2.70 18.26 -6.32
C ILE A 122 -2.61 17.12 -5.31
N VAL A 123 -2.29 17.43 -4.05
CA VAL A 123 -2.20 16.43 -2.98
C VAL A 123 -3.56 15.76 -2.74
N ILE A 124 -4.68 16.50 -2.82
CA ILE A 124 -6.05 15.95 -2.73
C ILE A 124 -6.32 14.94 -3.85
N ARG A 125 -5.93 15.26 -5.10
CA ARG A 125 -6.08 14.34 -6.23
C ARG A 125 -5.26 13.07 -6.04
N ILE A 126 -3.99 13.20 -5.62
CA ILE A 126 -3.12 12.07 -5.30
C ILE A 126 -3.74 11.21 -4.20
N ALA A 127 -4.17 11.82 -3.09
CA ALA A 127 -4.81 11.13 -1.99
C ALA A 127 -6.06 10.36 -2.45
N SER A 128 -6.91 10.98 -3.28
CA SER A 128 -8.09 10.32 -3.82
C SER A 128 -7.75 9.12 -4.71
N MET A 129 -6.71 9.21 -5.56
CA MET A 129 -6.26 8.07 -6.35
C MET A 129 -5.77 6.91 -5.48
N ILE A 130 -5.06 7.22 -4.40
CA ILE A 130 -4.52 6.21 -3.49
C ILE A 130 -5.63 5.55 -2.67
N PHE A 131 -6.56 6.33 -2.10
CA PHE A 131 -7.46 5.84 -1.06
C PHE A 131 -8.90 5.55 -1.52
N THR A 132 -9.38 6.14 -2.62
CA THR A 132 -10.81 6.02 -3.03
C THR A 132 -11.07 4.88 -4.02
N ASN A 133 -10.10 4.53 -4.87
CA ASN A 133 -10.32 3.62 -6.01
C ASN A 133 -9.69 2.23 -5.79
N GLY A 134 -9.97 1.58 -4.65
CA GLY A 134 -9.26 0.36 -4.28
C GLY A 134 -10.11 -0.82 -3.85
N HIS A 135 -9.70 -2.01 -4.28
CA HIS A 135 -10.21 -3.24 -3.73
C HIS A 135 -9.74 -3.37 -2.26
N PRO A 136 -10.58 -3.87 -1.34
CA PRO A 136 -10.21 -3.99 0.07
C PRO A 136 -8.90 -4.74 0.38
N ALA A 137 -8.52 -5.64 -0.52
CA ALA A 137 -7.26 -6.39 -0.44
C ALA A 137 -6.00 -5.51 -0.63
N ASP A 138 -6.10 -4.38 -1.32
CA ASP A 138 -4.95 -3.51 -1.65
C ASP A 138 -4.61 -2.50 -0.55
N TYR A 139 -5.49 -2.36 0.44
CA TYR A 139 -5.37 -1.31 1.43
C TYR A 139 -4.02 -1.31 2.18
N PRO A 140 -3.46 -2.44 2.67
CA PRO A 140 -2.16 -2.41 3.38
C PRO A 140 -1.04 -1.77 2.55
N ILE A 141 -1.03 -2.01 1.24
CA ILE A 141 -0.06 -1.44 0.29
C ILE A 141 -0.33 0.06 0.11
N ARG A 142 -1.60 0.48 0.05
CA ARG A 142 -1.97 1.90 -0.07
C ARG A 142 -1.53 2.73 1.14
N TYR A 143 -1.63 2.20 2.35
CA TYR A 143 -1.20 2.91 3.56
C TYR A 143 0.32 2.89 3.78
N SER A 144 1.09 2.10 3.03
CA SER A 144 2.56 2.17 3.04
C SER A 144 3.06 3.56 2.62
N CYS A 145 2.30 4.30 1.80
CA CYS A 145 2.65 5.68 1.42
C CYS A 145 2.70 6.64 2.62
N LEU A 146 1.97 6.34 3.72
CA LEU A 146 2.03 7.12 4.96
C LEU A 146 3.32 6.90 5.76
N GLN A 147 4.16 5.95 5.34
CA GLN A 147 5.47 5.68 5.93
C GLN A 147 6.63 6.34 5.16
N VAL A 148 6.35 6.97 4.01
CA VAL A 148 7.37 7.58 3.14
C VAL A 148 8.08 8.73 3.84
N SER A 149 7.32 9.68 4.40
CA SER A 149 7.87 10.79 5.18
C SER A 149 6.86 11.35 6.17
N LYS A 150 7.34 12.10 7.17
CA LYS A 150 6.47 12.82 8.11
C LYS A 150 5.59 13.86 7.39
N ALA A 151 6.13 14.57 6.40
CA ALA A 151 5.36 15.57 5.66
C ALA A 151 4.36 14.90 4.72
N TRP A 152 4.73 13.76 4.12
CA TRP A 152 3.85 12.94 3.30
C TRP A 152 2.63 12.46 4.08
N LYS A 153 2.87 11.87 5.25
CA LYS A 153 1.82 11.47 6.18
C LYS A 153 0.92 12.66 6.51
N LYS A 154 1.50 13.79 6.94
CA LYS A 154 0.72 14.96 7.36
C LYS A 154 -0.15 15.49 6.22
N ARG A 155 0.43 15.70 5.03
CA ARG A 155 -0.27 16.31 3.91
C ARG A 155 -1.31 15.38 3.29
N LEU A 156 -1.05 14.08 3.19
CA LEU A 156 -2.05 13.13 2.72
C LEU A 156 -3.23 13.01 3.69
N LEU A 157 -2.96 12.97 5.01
CA LEU A 157 -4.05 12.92 6.00
C LEU A 157 -4.90 14.19 5.99
N VAL A 158 -4.28 15.37 5.80
CA VAL A 158 -5.01 16.64 5.64
C VAL A 158 -5.81 16.67 4.34
N ALA A 159 -5.19 16.28 3.21
CA ALA A 159 -5.83 16.23 1.90
C ALA A 159 -7.03 15.30 1.88
N TYR A 160 -6.90 14.15 2.52
CA TYR A 160 -7.87 13.10 2.35
C TYR A 160 -9.13 13.33 3.20
N ASN A 161 -9.04 14.03 4.34
CA ASN A 161 -10.15 14.54 5.20
C ASN A 161 -11.43 13.67 5.35
N ALA A 162 -11.39 12.40 4.98
CA ALA A 162 -12.48 11.47 4.81
C ALA A 162 -11.87 10.07 4.70
N VAL A 163 -11.21 9.60 5.77
CA VAL A 163 -10.93 8.16 5.84
C VAL A 163 -12.24 7.49 6.22
N GLU A 164 -12.99 7.11 5.19
CA GLU A 164 -13.93 6.00 5.29
C GLU A 164 -13.12 4.72 5.20
N LEU A 165 -12.98 4.06 6.34
CA LEU A 165 -12.41 2.73 6.39
C LEU A 165 -13.55 1.72 6.33
N HIS A 166 -13.63 0.97 5.24
CA HIS A 166 -14.57 -0.14 5.09
C HIS A 166 -13.82 -1.46 5.28
N LEU A 167 -14.06 -2.14 6.41
CA LEU A 167 -13.53 -3.44 6.76
C LEU A 167 -14.58 -4.50 6.39
N VAL A 168 -14.30 -5.32 5.38
CA VAL A 168 -15.31 -6.20 4.76
C VAL A 168 -15.28 -7.63 5.31
N ASP A 169 -14.19 -8.08 5.94
CA ASP A 169 -14.12 -9.43 6.54
C ASP A 169 -13.02 -9.59 7.63
N CYS A 170 -13.13 -10.69 8.42
CA CYS A 170 -12.21 -11.00 9.52
C CYS A 170 -10.76 -11.29 9.05
N LYS A 171 -10.57 -11.79 7.82
CA LYS A 171 -9.23 -12.09 7.27
C LYS A 171 -8.46 -10.81 6.91
N THR A 172 -9.20 -9.82 6.43
CA THR A 172 -8.74 -8.47 6.16
C THR A 172 -8.49 -7.76 7.48
N PHE A 173 -9.32 -8.01 8.50
CA PHE A 173 -9.17 -7.45 9.84
C PHE A 173 -7.80 -7.79 10.48
N GLU A 174 -7.37 -9.05 10.51
CA GLU A 174 -6.08 -9.42 11.13
C GLU A 174 -4.88 -8.71 10.49
N LYS A 175 -4.90 -8.57 9.16
CA LYS A 175 -3.87 -7.82 8.43
C LYS A 175 -3.94 -6.32 8.70
N TRP A 176 -5.13 -5.82 9.03
CA TRP A 176 -5.39 -4.41 9.22
C TRP A 176 -5.21 -3.91 10.65
N TYR A 177 -5.37 -4.79 11.63
CA TYR A 177 -5.35 -4.42 13.04
C TYR A 177 -4.17 -3.52 13.42
N PRO A 178 -2.91 -3.81 13.01
CA PRO A 178 -1.76 -2.95 13.33
C PRO A 178 -1.85 -1.55 12.70
N HIS A 179 -2.54 -1.41 11.57
CA HIS A 179 -2.75 -0.14 10.89
C HIS A 179 -3.89 0.66 11.51
N VAL A 180 -4.99 0.00 11.92
CA VAL A 180 -6.09 0.68 12.61
C VAL A 180 -5.62 1.22 13.96
N GLU A 181 -4.86 0.44 14.73
CA GLU A 181 -4.28 0.89 16.00
C GLU A 181 -3.39 2.14 15.79
N ARG A 182 -2.58 2.13 14.71
CA ARG A 182 -1.61 3.18 14.41
C ARG A 182 -2.21 4.45 13.81
N TYR A 183 -3.36 4.35 13.13
CA TYR A 183 -4.00 5.46 12.43
C TYR A 183 -5.40 5.82 12.92
N GLY A 184 -5.91 5.13 13.94
CA GLY A 184 -7.27 5.29 14.46
C GLY A 184 -7.65 6.72 14.82
N CYS A 185 -6.68 7.52 15.29
CA CYS A 185 -6.93 8.92 15.64
C CYS A 185 -7.24 9.84 14.44
N TYR A 186 -7.01 9.37 13.21
CA TYR A 186 -7.30 10.09 11.97
C TYR A 186 -8.55 9.54 11.24
N LEU A 187 -9.11 8.42 11.69
CA LEU A 187 -10.28 7.81 11.07
C LEU A 187 -11.53 8.65 11.39
N LYS A 188 -12.36 8.89 10.37
CA LYS A 188 -13.64 9.61 10.52
C LYS A 188 -14.84 8.70 10.40
N THR A 189 -14.76 7.73 9.52
CA THR A 189 -15.80 6.72 9.33
C THR A 189 -15.16 5.35 9.42
N LEU A 190 -15.73 4.48 10.24
CA LEU A 190 -15.34 3.08 10.35
C LEU A 190 -16.58 2.24 10.04
N THR A 191 -16.51 1.43 9.00
CA THR A 191 -17.52 0.45 8.64
C THR A 191 -16.92 -0.93 8.82
N THR A 192 -17.60 -1.81 9.53
CA THR A 192 -17.23 -3.23 9.67
C THR A 192 -18.38 -4.08 9.16
N ASP A 193 -18.09 -4.99 8.24
CA ASP A 193 -19.04 -5.97 7.70
C ASP A 193 -18.62 -7.38 8.16
N GLY A 194 -19.56 -8.13 8.74
CA GLY A 194 -19.38 -9.54 9.13
C GLY A 194 -18.28 -9.85 10.16
N CYS A 195 -17.66 -8.86 10.80
CA CYS A 195 -16.55 -9.07 11.73
C CYS A 195 -17.00 -9.25 13.19
N ILE A 196 -16.76 -10.44 13.76
CA ILE A 196 -16.87 -10.73 15.20
C ILE A 196 -15.63 -11.53 15.63
N PRO A 197 -15.07 -11.37 16.84
CA PRO A 197 -14.72 -10.16 17.58
C PRO A 197 -13.20 -9.87 17.44
N PRO A 198 -12.79 -8.65 17.05
CA PRO A 198 -12.21 -7.75 18.07
C PRO A 198 -12.67 -6.30 17.87
N SER A 199 -13.91 -6.05 17.44
CA SER A 199 -14.43 -4.67 17.33
C SER A 199 -14.47 -3.96 18.68
N TYR A 200 -14.78 -4.66 19.78
CA TYR A 200 -14.71 -4.10 21.14
C TYR A 200 -13.26 -3.89 21.61
N GLU A 201 -12.37 -4.88 21.41
CA GLU A 201 -10.95 -4.71 21.77
C GLU A 201 -10.30 -3.59 20.97
N LEU A 202 -10.71 -3.40 19.73
CA LEU A 202 -10.25 -2.34 18.87
C LEU A 202 -10.69 -0.98 19.40
N LEU A 203 -11.97 -0.84 19.77
CA LEU A 203 -12.52 0.38 20.38
C LEU A 203 -11.85 0.70 21.73
N ASP A 204 -11.51 -0.32 22.51
CA ASP A 204 -10.85 -0.14 23.82
C ASP A 204 -9.35 0.14 23.71
N LYS A 205 -8.64 -0.49 22.75
CA LYS A 205 -7.19 -0.34 22.59
C LYS A 205 -6.78 0.83 21.71
N THR A 206 -7.67 1.31 20.83
CA THR A 206 -7.35 2.33 19.83
C THR A 206 -7.99 3.67 20.16
N LYS A 207 -7.22 4.76 20.07
CA LYS A 207 -7.76 6.12 20.27
C LYS A 207 -8.40 6.66 18.99
N PHE A 208 -9.73 6.68 18.95
CA PHE A 208 -10.53 7.19 17.84
C PHE A 208 -10.91 8.68 17.99
N SER A 209 -9.93 9.57 18.14
CA SER A 209 -10.16 10.99 18.48
C SER A 209 -10.90 11.81 17.40
N SER A 210 -10.93 11.34 16.15
CA SER A 210 -11.57 12.04 15.02
C SER A 210 -12.77 11.28 14.46
N LEU A 211 -13.14 10.14 15.05
CA LEU A 211 -14.20 9.28 14.55
C LEU A 211 -15.56 9.96 14.73
N ARG A 212 -16.33 9.99 13.66
CA ARG A 212 -17.65 10.61 13.60
C ARG A 212 -18.74 9.62 13.28
N THR A 213 -18.43 8.62 12.48
CA THR A 213 -19.38 7.61 12.03
C THR A 213 -18.82 6.22 12.31
N LEU A 214 -19.60 5.39 12.98
CA LEU A 214 -19.33 3.97 13.15
C LEU A 214 -20.51 3.17 12.59
N SER A 215 -20.24 2.28 11.65
CA SER A 215 -21.25 1.39 11.08
C SER A 215 -20.82 -0.06 11.26
N ILE A 216 -21.60 -0.83 12.01
CA ILE A 216 -21.32 -2.24 12.27
C ILE A 216 -22.44 -3.07 11.63
N GLN A 217 -22.13 -3.71 10.51
CA GLN A 217 -23.06 -4.55 9.79
C GLN A 217 -22.89 -6.00 10.22
N ASP A 218 -23.99 -6.75 10.17
CA ASP A 218 -24.03 -8.20 10.34
C ASP A 218 -23.59 -8.72 11.73
N ILE A 219 -24.06 -8.05 12.79
CA ILE A 219 -23.88 -8.51 14.18
C ILE A 219 -24.67 -9.83 14.41
N PRO A 220 -24.07 -10.87 15.00
CA PRO A 220 -24.74 -12.10 15.38
C PRO A 220 -25.61 -11.86 16.62
N TYR A 221 -26.83 -12.42 16.62
CA TYR A 221 -27.86 -12.15 17.64
C TYR A 221 -27.53 -12.66 19.06
N ASP A 222 -26.39 -13.34 19.29
CA ASP A 222 -26.00 -13.87 20.63
C ASP A 222 -25.16 -12.91 21.48
N GLN A 223 -24.81 -11.72 20.96
CA GLN A 223 -23.96 -10.74 21.65
C GLN A 223 -24.70 -9.46 21.99
N ASP A 224 -24.51 -8.99 23.23
CA ASP A 224 -25.14 -7.77 23.76
C ASP A 224 -24.58 -6.51 23.07
N ALA A 225 -25.31 -6.00 22.08
CA ALA A 225 -25.08 -4.69 21.48
C ALA A 225 -25.18 -3.52 22.51
N ALA A 226 -25.65 -3.79 23.73
CA ALA A 226 -25.75 -2.82 24.83
C ALA A 226 -24.39 -2.27 25.29
N TYR A 227 -23.30 -3.03 25.16
CA TYR A 227 -21.94 -2.59 25.53
C TYR A 227 -21.29 -1.64 24.51
N LEU A 228 -21.77 -1.63 23.26
CA LEU A 228 -21.25 -0.73 22.22
C LEU A 228 -21.66 0.73 22.45
N VAL A 229 -22.79 0.93 23.14
CA VAL A 229 -23.44 2.25 23.31
C VAL A 229 -22.78 3.07 24.43
N THR A 230 -22.03 2.44 25.35
CA THR A 230 -21.51 3.13 26.55
C THR A 230 -20.27 3.98 26.33
N ASN A 231 -19.58 3.88 25.19
CA ASN A 231 -18.32 4.59 24.92
C ASN A 231 -18.40 5.66 23.81
N ALA A 232 -19.61 6.06 23.39
CA ALA A 232 -19.83 6.80 22.14
C ALA A 232 -20.44 8.21 22.31
N ASP A 233 -19.93 9.00 23.25
CA ASP A 233 -20.29 10.43 23.30
C ASP A 233 -19.77 11.13 22.03
N ASN A 234 -20.68 11.60 21.17
CA ASN A 234 -20.45 12.30 19.88
C ASN A 234 -20.11 11.46 18.63
N ILE A 235 -20.44 10.16 18.60
CA ILE A 235 -20.26 9.30 17.41
C ILE A 235 -21.64 8.90 16.86
N ASP A 236 -21.92 9.19 15.56
CA ASP A 236 -23.11 8.69 14.86
C ASP A 236 -22.92 7.18 14.61
N MET A 237 -23.56 6.38 15.44
CA MET A 237 -23.47 4.92 15.41
C MET A 237 -24.67 4.32 14.70
N SER A 238 -24.40 3.38 13.79
CA SER A 238 -25.39 2.54 13.11
C SER A 238 -25.00 1.08 13.21
N TYR A 239 -25.97 0.18 13.38
CA TYR A 239 -25.73 -1.25 13.33
C TYR A 239 -26.85 -2.02 12.63
N SER A 240 -26.52 -3.18 12.06
CA SER A 240 -27.48 -4.16 11.52
C SER A 240 -27.18 -5.56 12.04
N TYR A 241 -28.21 -6.40 12.14
CA TYR A 241 -28.11 -7.80 12.55
C TYR A 241 -28.24 -8.75 11.36
N TYR A 242 -27.57 -9.89 11.44
CA TYR A 242 -27.65 -10.94 10.42
C TYR A 242 -29.06 -11.56 10.37
N ALA A 243 -29.78 -11.37 9.26
CA ALA A 243 -31.14 -11.87 9.08
C ALA A 243 -31.17 -13.21 8.33
N ASN A 244 -30.77 -14.30 9.00
CA ASN A 244 -30.91 -15.66 8.46
C ASN A 244 -32.33 -16.24 8.58
N ASN A 245 -33.33 -15.44 8.92
CA ASN A 245 -34.72 -15.89 9.08
C ASN A 245 -35.69 -14.89 8.42
N PRO A 246 -36.45 -15.28 7.37
CA PRO A 246 -37.30 -14.38 6.59
C PRO A 246 -38.49 -13.75 7.36
N ALA A 247 -38.70 -14.12 8.63
CA ALA A 247 -39.74 -13.55 9.48
C ALA A 247 -39.38 -12.17 10.10
N TYR A 248 -38.12 -11.73 10.02
CA TYR A 248 -37.66 -10.53 10.75
C TYR A 248 -37.02 -9.51 9.78
N ARG A 249 -37.82 -8.51 9.37
CA ARG A 249 -37.37 -7.41 8.50
C ARG A 249 -36.66 -6.30 9.29
N PHE A 250 -35.59 -5.80 8.68
CA PHE A 250 -34.71 -4.67 9.02
C PHE A 250 -35.19 -3.67 10.08
N ASN A 251 -34.35 -3.46 11.11
CA ASN A 251 -34.36 -2.27 11.95
C ASN A 251 -32.97 -1.62 11.89
N THR A 252 -32.79 -0.65 11.00
CA THR A 252 -31.67 0.29 11.07
C THR A 252 -32.02 1.35 12.13
N ARG A 253 -31.23 1.44 13.20
CA ARG A 253 -31.36 2.52 14.20
C ARG A 253 -30.20 3.48 14.06
N ARG A 254 -30.52 4.77 13.94
CA ARG A 254 -29.57 5.89 13.96
C ARG A 254 -29.57 6.46 15.38
N ILE A 255 -28.43 6.43 16.06
CA ILE A 255 -28.29 7.00 17.41
C ILE A 255 -27.70 8.40 17.26
N SER A 256 -28.48 9.35 16.75
CA SER A 256 -28.03 10.76 16.70
C SER A 256 -28.77 11.67 17.69
N GLU A 257 -29.88 11.23 18.28
CA GLU A 257 -30.58 11.96 19.35
C GLU A 257 -31.23 10.94 20.29
N PHE A 258 -31.15 11.15 21.61
CA PHE A 258 -31.77 10.27 22.60
C PHE A 258 -33.27 10.07 22.29
N VAL A 259 -33.67 8.88 21.86
CA VAL A 259 -35.07 8.43 21.82
C VAL A 259 -35.13 6.98 22.28
N ILE A 260 -35.66 6.77 23.49
CA ILE A 260 -35.98 5.46 24.06
C ILE A 260 -37.22 4.91 23.30
N ILE A 261 -37.03 3.93 22.41
CA ILE A 261 -38.14 3.28 21.69
C ILE A 261 -38.43 1.90 22.29
N ARG A 262 -39.61 1.81 22.92
CA ARG A 262 -40.40 0.64 23.34
C ARG A 262 -40.11 -0.58 22.44
N MET A 263 -39.61 -1.68 22.99
CA MET A 263 -39.66 -2.99 22.33
C MET A 263 -40.63 -3.89 23.10
N LEU A 264 -41.75 -4.23 22.47
CA LEU A 264 -42.61 -5.32 22.91
C LEU A 264 -42.08 -6.61 22.28
N PHE A 265 -41.56 -7.52 23.10
CA PHE A 265 -41.27 -8.88 22.67
C PHE A 265 -42.54 -9.71 22.76
N TYR A 266 -42.95 -10.34 21.66
CA TYR A 266 -43.88 -11.46 21.68
C TYR A 266 -43.07 -12.74 21.48
N CYS A 267 -42.69 -13.37 22.59
CA CYS A 267 -42.10 -14.70 22.60
C CYS A 267 -43.00 -15.59 23.47
N GLY A 268 -43.32 -16.78 22.99
CA GLY A 268 -44.33 -17.67 23.56
C GLY A 268 -44.31 -17.75 25.09
N GLY A 269 -45.31 -17.16 25.73
CA GLY A 269 -45.76 -17.49 27.08
C GLY A 269 -45.06 -16.83 28.27
N SER A 270 -44.03 -15.99 28.12
CA SER A 270 -43.40 -15.33 29.28
C SER A 270 -43.10 -13.86 29.03
N HIS A 271 -43.82 -12.98 29.74
CA HIS A 271 -43.57 -11.55 29.74
C HIS A 271 -42.41 -11.21 30.67
N HIS A 272 -41.23 -10.91 30.12
CA HIS A 272 -40.18 -10.24 30.89
C HIS A 272 -40.23 -8.74 30.59
N VAL A 273 -40.56 -7.95 31.62
CA VAL A 273 -40.55 -6.49 31.60
C VAL A 273 -39.38 -6.04 32.46
N ALA A 274 -38.42 -5.33 31.87
CA ALA A 274 -37.36 -4.63 32.60
C ALA A 274 -37.56 -3.11 32.48
N PHE A 275 -37.37 -2.39 33.58
CA PHE A 275 -37.60 -0.94 33.71
C PHE A 275 -36.29 -0.17 33.96
N ALA A 276 -36.34 1.15 33.68
CA ALA A 276 -35.60 2.31 34.26
C ALA A 276 -34.81 3.13 33.22
N LEU A 277 -34.72 4.48 33.24
CA LEU A 277 -35.33 5.58 34.02
C LEU A 277 -35.30 6.84 33.09
N SER A 278 -36.37 7.64 33.09
CA SER A 278 -36.39 8.99 32.45
C SER A 278 -36.27 10.07 33.52
N LYS A 279 -35.61 11.19 33.22
CA LYS A 279 -35.54 12.35 34.11
C LYS A 279 -36.71 13.32 33.96
N ASP A 280 -37.52 13.20 32.91
CA ASP A 280 -38.72 14.03 32.73
C ASP A 280 -39.89 13.17 32.25
N ALA A 281 -40.97 13.20 33.03
CA ALA A 281 -42.23 12.53 32.76
C ALA A 281 -43.29 13.59 32.50
N ASP A 282 -43.81 13.63 31.27
CA ASP A 282 -45.15 14.14 30.99
C ASP A 282 -45.85 13.14 30.07
N LEU A 283 -46.61 12.24 30.70
CA LEU A 283 -47.49 11.28 30.07
C LEU A 283 -48.90 11.89 30.00
N GLN A 284 -49.36 12.26 28.80
CA GLN A 284 -50.79 12.28 28.51
C GLN A 284 -51.15 11.00 27.75
N THR A 285 -51.77 10.08 28.49
CA THR A 285 -52.46 8.89 27.98
C THR A 285 -53.86 9.27 27.49
N THR A 286 -54.16 8.91 26.24
CA THR A 286 -55.55 8.70 25.80
C THR A 286 -55.61 7.40 25.01
N LEU A 287 -56.62 6.60 25.36
CA LEU A 287 -56.83 5.16 25.04
C LEU A 287 -56.81 4.81 23.55
#